data_AF-A0A9E5G286-F1
#
_entry.id   AF-A0A9E5G286-F1
#
_cell.length_a   1.000
_cell.length_b   1.000
_cell.length_c   1.000
_cell.angle_alpha   90.00
_cell.angle_beta   90.00
_cell.angle_gamma   90.00
#
_symmetry.space_group_name_H-M   'P 1'
#
loop_
_entity.id
_entity.type
_entity.pdbx_description
1 polymer ?
#
loop_
_entity_poly.entity_id
_entity_poly.type
_entity_poly.pdbx_seq_one_letter_code
_entity_poly.pdbx_strand_id
1 'polypeptide(L)'
;MNNRSLVAASLITAGAVSMSASAALVAGWSMSTAVAAATTGTNYTYGAADLGEATAGTSLTGFHVAAATTWSSPAGNGSTYSLSSNNWTTGDYYQVSLSTIGYADAITISFDQTRSSTGPATFAVLMSVDGGANFTTLLASYSVVQAGLAGSGTTTWNSVTNQAGFTTSFECPSLAAGQASLIFR
;
A
#
# COMPACT_ATOMS: atom_id res chain seq x y z
N MET A 1 -20.24 7.48 76.78
CA MET A 1 -19.35 8.35 75.98
C MET A 1 -19.29 7.73 74.60
N ASN A 2 -19.89 8.38 73.60
CA ASN A 2 -20.06 7.86 72.25
C ASN A 2 -18.81 8.15 71.41
N ASN A 3 -18.05 7.12 71.04
CA ASN A 3 -16.97 7.24 70.07
C ASN A 3 -17.51 6.90 68.67
N ARG A 4 -17.81 7.92 67.87
CA ARG A 4 -18.14 7.77 66.46
C ARG A 4 -16.83 7.80 65.67
N SER A 5 -16.37 6.66 65.20
CA SER A 5 -15.24 6.60 64.26
C SER A 5 -15.78 6.66 62.82
N LEU A 6 -15.38 7.68 62.07
CA LEU A 6 -15.64 7.82 60.64
C LEU A 6 -14.63 6.97 59.88
N VAL A 7 -15.07 5.92 59.21
CA VAL A 7 -14.26 5.21 58.21
C VAL A 7 -14.40 5.97 56.90
N ALA A 8 -13.35 6.68 56.50
CA ALA A 8 -13.25 7.28 55.18
C ALA A 8 -12.91 6.18 54.16
N ALA A 9 -13.87 5.82 53.31
CA ALA A 9 -13.61 4.97 52.15
C ALA A 9 -12.95 5.83 51.06
N SER A 10 -11.66 5.64 50.83
CA SER A 10 -10.94 6.22 49.71
C SER A 10 -11.41 5.56 48.41
N LEU A 11 -12.14 6.31 47.58
CA LEU A 11 -12.38 5.96 46.19
C LEU A 11 -11.04 6.06 45.42
N ILE A 12 -10.48 4.92 45.03
CA ILE A 12 -9.42 4.88 44.02
C ILE A 12 -10.11 5.04 42.66
N THR A 13 -10.12 6.27 42.13
CA THR A 13 -10.49 6.51 40.73
C THR A 13 -9.35 6.00 39.86
N ALA A 14 -9.44 4.75 39.39
CA ALA A 14 -8.53 4.24 38.38
C ALA A 14 -8.77 5.04 37.08
N GLY A 15 -7.92 6.02 36.82
CA GLY A 15 -7.89 6.73 35.55
C GLY A 15 -7.58 5.74 34.44
N ALA A 16 -8.54 5.53 33.53
CA ALA A 16 -8.30 4.74 32.32
C ALA A 16 -7.21 5.45 31.50
N VAL A 17 -5.99 4.89 31.53
CA VAL A 17 -4.97 5.22 30.54
C VAL A 17 -5.51 4.76 29.19
N SER A 18 -5.97 5.72 28.38
CA SER A 18 -6.34 5.45 26.99
C SER A 18 -5.05 5.15 26.25
N MET A 19 -4.73 3.87 26.12
CA MET A 19 -3.69 3.42 25.20
C MET A 19 -4.15 3.84 23.80
N SER A 20 -3.45 4.79 23.19
CA SER A 20 -3.65 5.08 21.77
C SER A 20 -3.26 3.82 21.01
N ALA A 21 -4.23 3.12 20.42
CA ALA A 21 -3.91 2.04 19.50
C ALA A 21 -3.12 2.64 18.32
N SER A 22 -1.91 2.13 18.07
CA SER A 22 -1.24 2.40 16.80
C SER A 22 -2.01 1.66 15.71
N ALA A 23 -2.20 2.28 14.54
CA ALA A 23 -2.78 1.59 13.40
C ALA A 23 -1.93 0.35 13.07
N ALA A 24 -2.56 -0.82 13.01
CA ALA A 24 -1.89 -2.06 12.66
C ALA A 24 -1.60 -2.09 11.15
N LEU A 25 -0.38 -2.47 10.76
CA LEU A 25 -0.08 -2.73 9.36
C LEU A 25 -0.68 -4.09 8.98
N VAL A 26 -1.72 -4.08 8.14
CA VAL A 26 -2.36 -5.32 7.68
C VAL A 26 -1.36 -6.15 6.85
N ALA A 27 -0.81 -5.56 5.80
CA ALA A 27 0.18 -6.18 4.93
C ALA A 27 1.01 -5.10 4.22
N GLY A 28 2.27 -5.39 3.93
CA GLY A 28 3.17 -4.51 3.18
C GLY A 28 4.26 -5.28 2.47
N TRP A 29 4.83 -4.66 1.43
CA TRP A 29 5.90 -5.22 0.62
C TRP A 29 7.13 -4.30 0.71
N SER A 30 8.23 -4.81 1.29
CA SER A 30 9.48 -4.06 1.43
C SER A 30 10.32 -4.00 0.15
N MET A 31 9.94 -4.79 -0.87
CA MET A 31 10.67 -4.94 -2.13
C MET A 31 12.13 -5.37 -1.92
N SER A 32 12.33 -6.40 -1.11
CA SER A 32 13.65 -6.93 -0.77
C SER A 32 14.29 -7.81 -1.86
N THR A 33 13.49 -8.27 -2.84
CA THR A 33 13.93 -9.18 -3.90
C THR A 33 13.74 -8.55 -5.27
N ALA A 34 14.78 -8.61 -6.10
CA ALA A 34 14.71 -8.14 -7.48
C ALA A 34 13.90 -9.09 -8.37
N VAL A 35 13.24 -8.53 -9.39
CA VAL A 35 12.75 -9.31 -10.52
C VAL A 35 13.90 -10.12 -11.14
N ALA A 36 13.66 -11.41 -11.38
CA ALA A 36 14.64 -12.27 -12.02
C ALA A 36 14.99 -11.76 -13.43
N ALA A 37 16.28 -11.80 -13.78
CA ALA A 37 16.76 -11.30 -15.06
C ALA A 37 16.07 -12.00 -16.25
N ALA A 38 15.79 -11.24 -17.31
CA ALA A 38 15.13 -11.66 -18.56
C ALA A 38 13.63 -12.00 -18.48
N THR A 39 12.91 -11.51 -17.47
CA THR A 39 11.46 -11.74 -17.40
C THR A 39 10.69 -10.83 -18.36
N THR A 40 10.22 -11.41 -19.47
CA THR A 40 9.25 -10.79 -20.39
C THR A 40 7.94 -11.55 -20.37
N GLY A 41 6.83 -10.83 -20.52
CA GLY A 41 5.51 -11.44 -20.58
C GLY A 41 4.41 -10.53 -20.06
N THR A 42 3.18 -11.00 -20.18
CA THR A 42 1.98 -10.24 -19.77
C THR A 42 1.75 -10.21 -18.27
N ASN A 43 2.37 -11.11 -17.51
CA ASN A 43 2.14 -11.23 -16.06
C ASN A 43 3.47 -11.37 -15.31
N TYR A 44 3.51 -10.83 -14.10
CA TYR A 44 4.58 -11.08 -13.15
C TYR A 44 4.03 -11.20 -11.73
N THR A 45 4.60 -12.12 -10.94
CA THR A 45 4.24 -12.31 -9.53
C THR A 45 5.43 -11.94 -8.65
N TYR A 46 5.26 -10.91 -7.82
CA TYR A 46 6.26 -10.47 -6.85
C TYR A 46 6.22 -11.28 -5.55
N GLY A 47 5.06 -11.91 -5.26
CA GLY A 47 4.88 -12.79 -4.12
C GLY A 47 4.05 -12.18 -3.01
N ALA A 48 4.07 -12.84 -1.85
CA ALA A 48 3.35 -12.41 -0.66
C ALA A 48 4.02 -11.20 0.01
N ALA A 49 3.25 -10.45 0.80
CA ALA A 49 3.74 -9.42 1.69
C ALA A 49 4.77 -9.99 2.68
N ASP A 50 5.75 -9.19 3.05
CA ASP A 50 6.80 -9.51 4.02
C ASP A 50 6.76 -8.62 5.26
N LEU A 51 5.81 -7.68 5.31
CA LEU A 51 5.54 -6.80 6.44
C LEU A 51 4.07 -6.89 6.84
N GLY A 52 3.77 -6.65 8.12
CA GLY A 52 2.41 -6.61 8.66
C GLY A 52 1.95 -7.91 9.32
N GLU A 53 0.77 -7.85 9.92
CA GLU A 53 0.21 -8.92 10.75
C GLU A 53 -0.51 -10.02 9.93
N ALA A 54 -0.95 -9.70 8.71
CA ALA A 54 -1.74 -10.58 7.84
C ALA A 54 -1.07 -10.80 6.46
N THR A 55 0.18 -11.25 6.46
CA THR A 55 0.96 -11.52 5.23
C THR A 55 0.59 -12.82 4.52
N ALA A 56 0.09 -13.82 5.25
CA ALA A 56 -0.25 -15.12 4.68
C ALA A 56 -1.40 -15.01 3.67
N GLY A 57 -1.25 -15.64 2.50
CA GLY A 57 -2.26 -15.63 1.44
C GLY A 57 -2.37 -14.31 0.66
N THR A 58 -1.50 -13.32 0.95
CA THR A 58 -1.43 -12.09 0.18
C THR A 58 -0.67 -12.30 -1.14
N SER A 59 -0.88 -11.40 -2.10
CA SER A 59 -0.17 -11.44 -3.38
C SER A 59 0.00 -10.04 -3.97
N LEU A 60 1.19 -9.74 -4.48
CA LEU A 60 1.47 -8.62 -5.37
C LEU A 60 1.82 -9.15 -6.76
N THR A 61 1.10 -8.65 -7.77
CA THR A 61 1.23 -9.05 -9.16
C THR A 61 1.22 -7.84 -10.09
N GLY A 62 1.68 -8.02 -11.32
CA GLY A 62 1.52 -7.07 -12.41
C GLY A 62 0.90 -7.76 -13.61
N PHE A 63 0.06 -7.03 -14.33
CA PHE A 63 -0.52 -7.44 -15.60
C PHE A 63 -0.32 -6.33 -16.64
N HIS A 64 0.17 -6.71 -17.82
CA HIS A 64 0.20 -5.89 -19.01
C HIS A 64 -0.41 -6.64 -20.19
N VAL A 65 -1.11 -5.92 -21.06
CA VAL A 65 -1.64 -6.45 -22.32
C VAL A 65 -0.50 -6.86 -23.27
N ALA A 66 0.61 -6.11 -23.26
CA ALA A 66 1.74 -6.37 -24.14
C ALA A 66 2.60 -7.54 -23.64
N ALA A 67 2.70 -8.61 -24.44
CA ALA A 67 3.62 -9.73 -24.14
C ALA A 67 5.10 -9.32 -24.17
N ALA A 68 5.43 -8.20 -24.84
CA ALA A 68 6.77 -7.63 -24.88
C ALA A 68 7.13 -6.84 -23.59
N THR A 69 6.22 -6.75 -22.61
CA THR A 69 6.51 -6.12 -21.32
C THR A 69 7.69 -6.79 -20.66
N THR A 70 8.71 -6.00 -20.36
CA THR A 70 9.85 -6.36 -19.54
C THR A 70 9.59 -5.93 -18.12
N TRP A 71 9.68 -6.87 -17.19
CA TRP A 71 9.59 -6.61 -15.75
C TRP A 71 11.00 -6.43 -15.20
N SER A 72 11.19 -5.43 -14.35
CA SER A 72 12.49 -5.10 -13.77
C SER A 72 12.36 -4.54 -12.36
N SER A 73 13.49 -4.43 -11.67
CA SER A 73 13.56 -3.95 -10.29
C SER A 73 14.69 -2.95 -10.07
N PRO A 74 14.60 -1.72 -10.58
CA PRO A 74 15.54 -0.67 -10.23
C PRO A 74 15.36 -0.29 -8.75
N ALA A 75 16.38 0.32 -8.15
CA ALA A 75 16.24 0.99 -6.85
C ALA A 75 15.17 2.10 -6.89
N GLY A 76 14.52 2.37 -5.75
CA GLY A 76 13.49 3.40 -5.73
C GLY A 76 13.04 3.88 -4.36
N ASN A 77 12.76 5.18 -4.25
CA ASN A 77 12.25 5.87 -3.04
C ASN A 77 12.70 5.37 -1.65
N GLY A 78 13.99 5.07 -1.46
CA GLY A 78 14.53 4.57 -0.20
C GLY A 78 14.57 3.05 -0.06
N SER A 79 14.12 2.30 -1.08
CA SER A 79 14.22 0.85 -1.16
C SER A 79 15.33 0.39 -2.12
N THR A 80 15.90 -0.78 -1.81
CA THR A 80 16.92 -1.44 -2.64
C THR A 80 16.35 -1.77 -4.03
N TYR A 81 15.09 -2.19 -4.10
CA TYR A 81 14.37 -2.49 -5.33
C TYR A 81 12.98 -1.87 -5.32
N SER A 82 12.45 -1.60 -6.51
CA SER A 82 11.09 -1.12 -6.76
C SER A 82 10.46 -1.91 -7.91
N LEU A 83 9.16 -1.77 -8.14
CA LEU A 83 8.51 -2.37 -9.29
C LEU A 83 8.72 -1.48 -10.51
N SER A 84 9.06 -2.09 -11.64
CA SER A 84 9.19 -1.38 -12.91
C SER A 84 8.77 -2.28 -14.07
N SER A 85 8.06 -1.68 -15.02
CA SER A 85 7.65 -2.30 -16.28
C SER A 85 7.60 -1.25 -17.40
N ASN A 86 7.74 -1.72 -18.64
CA ASN A 86 7.59 -0.90 -19.84
C ASN A 86 6.29 -1.26 -20.59
N ASN A 87 6.05 -0.60 -21.73
CA ASN A 87 4.88 -0.85 -22.61
C ASN A 87 3.52 -0.64 -21.91
N TRP A 88 3.41 0.40 -21.09
CA TRP A 88 2.15 0.77 -20.45
C TRP A 88 1.10 1.23 -21.46
N THR A 89 -0.10 0.66 -21.33
CA THR A 89 -1.30 0.93 -22.11
C THR A 89 -2.53 0.89 -21.19
N THR A 90 -3.66 1.39 -21.67
CA THR A 90 -4.92 1.32 -20.90
C THR A 90 -5.31 -0.14 -20.66
N GLY A 91 -5.54 -0.49 -19.39
CA GLY A 91 -5.85 -1.85 -18.96
C GLY A 91 -4.70 -2.56 -18.25
N ASP A 92 -3.50 -1.99 -18.27
CA ASP A 92 -2.35 -2.48 -17.51
C ASP A 92 -2.45 -2.04 -16.04
N TYR A 93 -1.97 -2.88 -15.11
CA TYR A 93 -2.05 -2.59 -13.68
C TYR A 93 -1.01 -3.38 -12.86
N TYR A 94 -0.71 -2.85 -11.68
CA TYR A 94 -0.21 -3.64 -10.55
C TYR A 94 -1.38 -3.96 -9.64
N GLN A 95 -1.38 -5.13 -9.00
CA GLN A 95 -2.47 -5.57 -8.16
C GLN A 95 -1.95 -6.17 -6.86
N VAL A 96 -2.51 -5.72 -5.73
CA VAL A 96 -2.39 -6.40 -4.45
C VAL A 96 -3.70 -7.11 -4.09
N SER A 97 -3.58 -8.30 -3.52
CA SER A 97 -4.70 -9.06 -2.96
C SER A 97 -4.36 -9.45 -1.52
N LEU A 98 -5.31 -9.26 -0.61
CA LEU A 98 -5.16 -9.56 0.82
C LEU A 98 -6.51 -9.82 1.49
N SER A 99 -6.49 -10.36 2.71
CA SER A 99 -7.65 -10.44 3.58
C SER A 99 -7.57 -9.34 4.64
N THR A 100 -8.68 -8.67 4.89
CA THR A 100 -8.87 -7.72 6.00
C THR A 100 -9.83 -8.27 7.07
N ILE A 101 -10.09 -9.59 7.08
CA ILE A 101 -10.79 -10.25 8.19
C ILE A 101 -10.07 -9.94 9.51
N GLY A 102 -10.85 -9.57 10.53
CA GLY A 102 -10.34 -9.21 11.85
C GLY A 102 -9.98 -7.74 12.01
N TYR A 103 -9.99 -6.96 10.93
CA TYR A 103 -9.81 -5.51 10.96
C TYR A 103 -11.17 -4.83 10.77
N ALA A 104 -11.66 -4.16 11.82
CA ALA A 104 -12.93 -3.44 11.82
C ALA A 104 -12.77 -1.93 11.58
N ASP A 105 -11.56 -1.41 11.81
CA ASP A 105 -11.24 -0.01 11.59
C ASP A 105 -11.05 0.31 10.10
N ALA A 106 -11.00 1.60 9.77
CA ALA A 106 -10.81 2.06 8.40
C ALA A 106 -9.47 1.56 7.82
N ILE A 107 -9.54 1.01 6.61
CA ILE A 107 -8.35 0.53 5.88
C ILE A 107 -7.73 1.73 5.15
N THR A 108 -6.44 1.95 5.36
CA THR A 108 -5.66 2.94 4.60
C THR A 108 -4.72 2.22 3.64
N ILE A 109 -4.58 2.76 2.43
CA ILE A 109 -3.57 2.32 1.46
C ILE A 109 -2.54 3.44 1.29
N SER A 110 -1.27 3.05 1.21
CA SER A 110 -0.17 3.96 0.92
C SER A 110 0.83 3.29 -0.01
N PHE A 111 1.26 3.99 -1.05
CA PHE A 111 2.28 3.52 -1.99
C PHE A 111 3.07 4.68 -2.57
N ASP A 112 4.30 4.38 -3.00
CA ASP A 112 5.15 5.33 -3.69
C ASP A 112 5.19 5.02 -5.18
N GLN A 113 4.99 6.04 -6.02
CA GLN A 113 5.00 5.86 -7.47
C GLN A 113 5.68 7.01 -8.19
N THR A 114 6.43 6.65 -9.23
CA THR A 114 6.97 7.61 -10.20
C THR A 114 6.79 7.09 -11.63
N ARG A 115 7.13 7.94 -12.61
CA ARG A 115 7.12 7.64 -14.03
C ARG A 115 8.38 8.16 -14.72
N SER A 116 8.65 7.61 -15.90
CA SER A 116 9.60 8.18 -16.86
C SER A 116 8.93 9.28 -17.71
N SER A 117 9.70 9.88 -18.62
CA SER A 117 9.18 10.86 -19.59
C SER A 117 8.14 10.27 -20.55
N THR A 118 8.21 8.97 -20.84
CA THR A 118 7.31 8.27 -21.77
C THR A 118 6.22 7.45 -21.06
N GLY A 119 6.33 7.27 -19.74
CA GLY A 119 5.31 6.56 -18.95
C GLY A 119 4.01 7.38 -18.79
N PRO A 120 2.88 6.74 -18.47
CA PRO A 120 1.60 7.42 -18.28
C PRO A 120 1.68 8.46 -17.16
N ALA A 121 1.07 9.63 -17.38
CA ALA A 121 1.06 10.71 -16.41
C ALA A 121 -0.03 10.57 -15.33
N THR A 122 -1.03 9.72 -15.58
CA THR A 122 -2.19 9.55 -14.72
C THR A 122 -2.58 8.09 -14.60
N PHE A 123 -3.01 7.71 -13.41
CA PHE A 123 -3.48 6.36 -13.08
C PHE A 123 -4.80 6.44 -12.30
N ALA A 124 -5.47 5.31 -12.13
CA ALA A 124 -6.58 5.17 -11.20
C ALA A 124 -6.20 4.15 -10.12
N VAL A 125 -6.84 4.24 -8.95
CA VAL A 125 -6.87 3.13 -7.99
C VAL A 125 -8.28 2.59 -7.94
N LEU A 126 -8.42 1.30 -8.17
CA LEU A 126 -9.66 0.54 -8.09
C LEU A 126 -9.57 -0.45 -6.94
N MET A 127 -10.72 -0.71 -6.32
CA MET A 127 -10.87 -1.67 -5.24
C MET A 127 -11.96 -2.67 -5.56
N SER A 128 -11.73 -3.94 -5.25
CA SER A 128 -12.74 -4.99 -5.25
C SER A 128 -12.81 -5.63 -3.87
N VAL A 129 -14.04 -5.87 -3.40
CA VAL A 129 -14.35 -6.57 -2.13
C VAL A 129 -14.96 -7.95 -2.40
N ASP A 130 -15.00 -8.38 -3.66
CA ASP A 130 -15.64 -9.60 -4.14
C ASP A 130 -14.70 -10.48 -4.96
N GLY A 131 -13.39 -10.40 -4.68
CA GLY A 131 -12.38 -11.23 -5.34
C GLY A 131 -12.14 -10.90 -6.80
N GLY A 132 -12.45 -9.67 -7.22
CA GLY A 132 -12.19 -9.15 -8.57
C GLY A 132 -13.38 -9.25 -9.53
N ALA A 133 -14.58 -9.59 -9.05
CA ALA A 133 -15.77 -9.63 -9.91
C ALA A 133 -16.27 -8.22 -10.26
N ASN A 134 -16.23 -7.29 -9.30
CA ASN A 134 -16.59 -5.89 -9.49
C ASN A 134 -15.55 -4.97 -8.88
N PHE A 135 -15.35 -3.81 -9.50
CA PHE A 135 -14.38 -2.81 -9.05
C PHE A 135 -15.05 -1.44 -8.85
N THR A 136 -14.75 -0.82 -7.72
CA THR A 136 -15.10 0.56 -7.37
C THR A 136 -13.86 1.43 -7.50
N THR A 137 -13.96 2.58 -8.18
CA THR A 137 -12.87 3.55 -8.26
C THR A 137 -12.71 4.29 -6.94
N LEU A 138 -11.52 4.23 -6.34
CA LEU A 138 -11.15 4.98 -5.15
C LEU A 138 -10.50 6.33 -5.49
N LEU A 139 -9.55 6.30 -6.42
CA LEU A 139 -8.94 7.50 -6.99
C LEU A 139 -9.10 7.48 -8.50
N ALA A 140 -9.74 8.50 -9.06
CA ALA A 140 -9.82 8.69 -10.50
C ALA A 140 -8.65 9.56 -10.98
N SER A 141 -7.92 9.08 -11.98
CA SER A 141 -6.92 9.87 -12.73
C SER A 141 -5.93 10.69 -11.88
N TYR A 142 -5.39 10.11 -10.80
CA TYR A 142 -4.38 10.78 -9.98
C TYR A 142 -3.08 10.98 -10.77
N SER A 143 -2.41 12.10 -10.54
CA SER A 143 -1.17 12.45 -11.25
C SER A 143 0.03 11.72 -10.67
N VAL A 144 0.90 11.19 -11.53
CA VAL A 144 2.15 10.56 -11.14
C VAL A 144 3.33 11.47 -11.45
N VAL A 145 4.13 11.76 -10.44
CA VAL A 145 5.30 12.63 -10.55
C VAL A 145 6.38 11.94 -11.37
N GLN A 146 6.93 12.64 -12.37
CA GLN A 146 8.07 12.16 -13.14
C GLN A 146 9.36 12.38 -12.36
N ALA A 147 10.18 11.34 -12.18
CA ALA A 147 11.47 11.45 -11.51
C ALA A 147 12.56 12.01 -12.44
N GLY A 148 13.44 12.84 -11.87
CA GLY A 148 14.79 13.05 -12.41
C GLY A 148 14.93 13.86 -13.70
N LEU A 149 14.03 14.79 -14.04
CA LEU A 149 14.36 15.78 -15.06
C LEU A 149 15.36 16.79 -14.46
N ALA A 150 16.65 16.64 -14.80
CA ALA A 150 17.68 17.62 -14.47
C ALA A 150 17.23 19.03 -14.94
N GLY A 151 17.21 20.00 -14.04
CA GLY A 151 16.78 21.38 -14.33
C GLY A 151 15.26 21.63 -14.27
N SER A 152 14.43 20.63 -13.92
CA SER A 152 12.97 20.81 -13.79
C SER A 152 12.43 21.01 -12.37
N GLY A 153 13.27 20.84 -11.35
CA GLY A 153 12.82 20.87 -9.95
C GLY A 153 12.08 19.62 -9.47
N THR A 154 12.04 18.53 -10.25
CA THR A 154 11.46 17.25 -9.82
C THR A 154 12.36 16.51 -8.82
N THR A 155 11.76 15.92 -7.78
CA THR A 155 12.43 15.10 -6.76
C THR A 155 13.18 13.90 -7.36
N THR A 156 14.24 13.45 -6.70
CA THR A 156 15.07 12.33 -7.18
C THR A 156 14.55 10.99 -6.67
N TRP A 157 14.25 10.05 -7.58
CA TRP A 157 13.97 8.65 -7.25
C TRP A 157 15.29 7.89 -7.03
N ASN A 158 15.52 7.38 -5.80
CA ASN A 158 16.81 6.83 -5.39
C ASN A 158 16.65 5.76 -4.28
N SER A 159 17.69 4.99 -3.97
CA SER A 159 17.66 3.92 -2.95
C SER A 159 17.83 4.37 -1.50
N VAL A 160 18.16 5.64 -1.24
CA VAL A 160 18.67 6.08 0.07
C VAL A 160 17.63 6.90 0.84
N THR A 161 17.00 7.85 0.16
CA THR A 161 16.06 8.80 0.77
C THR A 161 14.68 8.58 0.21
N ASN A 162 13.75 8.23 1.09
CA ASN A 162 12.32 8.28 0.80
C ASN A 162 11.89 9.75 0.63
N GLN A 163 11.23 10.04 -0.49
CA GLN A 163 10.70 11.34 -0.84
C GLN A 163 9.18 11.26 -0.81
N ALA A 164 8.56 11.95 0.16
CA ALA A 164 7.11 11.96 0.33
C ALA A 164 6.35 12.52 -0.89
N GLY A 165 7.02 13.26 -1.78
CA GLY A 165 6.43 13.74 -3.03
C GLY A 165 6.05 12.64 -4.03
N PHE A 166 6.52 11.41 -3.84
CA PHE A 166 6.08 10.24 -4.61
C PHE A 166 4.99 9.43 -3.92
N THR A 167 4.65 9.76 -2.67
CA THR A 167 3.71 8.99 -1.86
C THR A 167 2.28 9.38 -2.16
N THR A 168 1.46 8.39 -2.47
CA THR A 168 0.00 8.49 -2.49
C THR A 168 -0.54 7.70 -1.31
N SER A 169 -1.36 8.34 -0.47
CA SER A 169 -2.00 7.70 0.68
C SER A 169 -3.41 8.23 0.88
N PHE A 170 -4.34 7.33 1.17
CA PHE A 170 -5.75 7.67 1.41
C PHE A 170 -6.48 6.57 2.16
N GLU A 171 -7.53 6.97 2.87
CA GLU A 171 -8.45 6.05 3.53
C GLU A 171 -9.43 5.45 2.52
N CYS A 172 -9.66 4.15 2.62
CA CYS A 172 -10.63 3.42 1.81
C CYS A 172 -12.04 3.57 2.40
N PRO A 173 -13.10 3.38 1.59
CA PRO A 173 -14.46 3.24 2.11
C PRO A 173 -14.53 2.14 3.17
N SER A 174 -15.42 2.28 4.15
CA SER A 174 -15.60 1.32 5.26
C SER A 174 -15.85 -0.12 4.81
N LEU A 175 -16.33 -0.31 3.58
CA LEU A 175 -16.53 -1.58 2.90
C LEU A 175 -15.22 -2.39 2.74
N ALA A 176 -14.06 -1.76 2.82
CA ALA A 176 -12.76 -2.41 2.72
C ALA A 176 -12.38 -3.21 3.99
N ALA A 177 -13.00 -2.90 5.13
CA ALA A 177 -12.78 -3.59 6.38
C ALA A 177 -13.47 -4.97 6.40
N GLY A 178 -12.88 -5.95 7.09
CA GLY A 178 -13.49 -7.27 7.32
C GLY A 178 -13.65 -8.16 6.08
N GLN A 179 -12.96 -7.90 4.98
CA GLN A 179 -13.13 -8.62 3.72
C GLN A 179 -12.25 -9.86 3.64
N ALA A 180 -12.82 -10.99 3.24
CA ALA A 180 -12.07 -12.23 3.00
C ALA A 180 -11.12 -12.12 1.79
N SER A 181 -11.50 -11.30 0.80
CA SER A 181 -10.71 -11.00 -0.38
C SER A 181 -10.91 -9.54 -0.76
N LEU A 182 -9.91 -8.74 -0.43
CA LEU A 182 -9.78 -7.35 -0.84
C LEU A 182 -8.70 -7.27 -1.92
N ILE A 183 -9.00 -6.58 -3.01
CA ILE A 183 -8.07 -6.38 -4.12
C ILE A 183 -7.97 -4.90 -4.40
N PHE A 184 -6.74 -4.40 -4.58
CA PHE A 184 -6.47 -3.06 -5.13
C PHE A 184 -5.67 -3.19 -6.41
N ARG A 185 -5.99 -2.36 -7.42
CA ARG A 185 -5.21 -2.26 -8.66
C ARG A 185 -5.33 -0.90 -9.34
#